data_AF-A0A7C2LAB4-F1
#
_entry.id   AF-A0A7C2LAB4-F1
#
_cell.length_a   1.000
_cell.length_b   1.000
_cell.length_c   1.000
_cell.angle_alpha   90.00
_cell.angle_beta   90.00
_cell.angle_gamma   90.00
#
_symmetry.space_group_name_H-M   'P 1'
#
loop_
_entity.id
_entity.type
_entity.pdbx_description
1 polymer ?
#
loop_
_entity_poly.entity_id
_entity_poly.type
_entity_poly.pdbx_seq_one_letter_code
_entity_poly.pdbx_strand_id
1 'polypeptide(L)' 'MRVAELRVRGIGCESCVLPGKERALRLKGVRSVKVYGSLMEVEYDEKETDLEAVVKALEPFYLVTVESDKPLEQR' A
#
# COMPACT_ATOMS: atom_id res chain seq x y z
N MET A 1 -9.74 9.52 -6.42
CA MET A 1 -8.77 8.40 -6.54
C MET A 1 -7.41 8.98 -6.25
N ARG A 2 -6.66 8.30 -5.39
CA ARG A 2 -5.34 8.73 -4.90
C ARG A 2 -4.34 7.61 -5.10
N VAL A 3 -3.09 8.01 -5.16
CA VAL A 3 -1.94 7.11 -5.19
C VAL A 3 -1.03 7.46 -4.02
N ALA A 4 -0.75 6.44 -3.21
CA ALA A 4 0.20 6.54 -2.11
C ALA A 4 1.46 5.74 -2.42
N GLU A 5 2.60 6.39 -2.26
CA GLU A 5 3.91 5.76 -2.30
C GLU A 5 4.33 5.42 -0.87
N LEU A 6 4.47 4.12 -0.61
CA LEU A 6 4.76 3.55 0.69
C LEU A 6 6.10 2.83 0.63
N ARG A 7 7.05 3.25 1.44
CA ARG A 7 8.29 2.48 1.64
C ARG A 7 8.02 1.38 2.67
N VAL A 8 8.18 0.13 2.24
CA VAL A 8 7.93 -1.07 3.03
C VAL A 8 9.23 -1.79 3.34
N ARG A 9 9.45 -2.10 4.61
CA ARG A 9 10.54 -2.98 5.08
C ARG A 9 9.95 -4.21 5.75
N GLY A 10 10.29 -5.40 5.24
CA GLY A 10 9.82 -6.67 5.80
C GLY A 10 10.33 -6.91 7.20
N ILE A 11 9.47 -7.42 8.08
CA ILE A 11 9.80 -7.75 9.48
C ILE A 11 10.27 -9.23 9.59
N GLY A 12 10.23 -10.01 8.50
CA GLY A 12 10.76 -11.38 8.44
C GLY A 12 11.22 -11.73 7.03
N CYS A 13 12.26 -12.57 6.94
CA CYS A 13 12.99 -13.00 5.73
C CYS A 13 12.22 -12.94 4.40
N GLU A 14 12.92 -12.47 3.37
CA GLU A 14 12.97 -12.79 1.91
C GLU A 14 11.74 -13.38 1.18
N SER A 15 10.91 -14.17 1.84
CA SER A 15 9.68 -14.81 1.32
C SER A 15 8.38 -14.02 1.61
N CYS A 16 8.42 -12.89 2.33
CA CYS A 16 7.21 -12.24 2.89
C CYS A 16 6.56 -11.13 2.02
N VAL A 17 6.92 -10.96 0.75
CA VAL A 17 6.35 -9.88 -0.09
C VAL A 17 4.92 -10.20 -0.60
N LEU A 18 4.58 -11.48 -0.73
CA LEU A 18 3.28 -11.92 -1.25
C LEU A 18 2.08 -11.67 -0.31
N PRO A 19 2.13 -12.03 0.99
CA PRO A 19 0.94 -11.96 1.84
C PRO A 19 0.45 -10.53 2.11
N GLY A 20 1.37 -9.57 2.27
CA GLY A 20 0.97 -8.19 2.53
C GLY A 20 0.39 -7.48 1.29
N LYS A 21 0.90 -7.78 0.09
CA LYS A 21 0.30 -7.30 -1.18
C LYS A 21 -1.13 -7.83 -1.35
N GLU A 22 -1.35 -9.13 -1.13
CA GLU A 22 -2.70 -9.71 -1.19
C GLU A 22 -3.64 -9.08 -0.16
N ARG A 23 -3.14 -8.77 1.05
CA ARG A 23 -3.95 -8.12 2.08
C ARG A 23 -4.37 -6.71 1.67
N ALA A 24 -3.46 -5.92 1.12
CA ALA A 24 -3.77 -4.58 0.62
C ALA A 24 -4.76 -4.62 -0.56
N LEU A 25 -4.61 -5.57 -1.50
CA LEU A 25 -5.57 -5.75 -2.61
C LEU A 25 -6.96 -6.18 -2.15
N ARG A 26 -7.09 -6.85 -0.99
CA ARG A 26 -8.38 -7.21 -0.40
C ARG A 26 -9.03 -6.06 0.39
N LEU A 27 -8.32 -4.97 0.62
CA LEU A 27 -8.89 -3.80 1.29
C LEU A 27 -9.92 -3.16 0.37
N LYS A 28 -11.13 -2.94 0.89
CA LYS A 28 -12.19 -2.26 0.14
C LYS A 28 -11.72 -0.85 -0.23
N GLY A 29 -11.93 -0.43 -1.48
CA GLY A 29 -11.46 0.86 -1.99
C GLY A 29 -10.06 0.84 -2.57
N VAL A 30 -9.24 -0.19 -2.33
CA VAL A 30 -7.96 -0.35 -3.04
C VAL A 30 -8.22 -0.91 -4.44
N ARG A 31 -7.69 -0.20 -5.44
CA ARG A 31 -7.83 -0.55 -6.86
C ARG A 31 -6.64 -1.33 -7.39
N SER A 32 -5.44 -0.95 -6.95
CA SER A 32 -4.20 -1.48 -7.51
C SER A 32 -3.08 -1.34 -6.49
N VAL A 33 -2.19 -2.32 -6.47
CA VAL A 33 -0.99 -2.34 -5.60
C VAL A 33 0.18 -2.80 -6.45
N LYS A 34 1.15 -1.91 -6.66
CA LYS A 34 2.42 -2.20 -7.35
C LYS A 34 3.53 -2.26 -6.31
N VAL A 35 4.49 -3.15 -6.51
CA VAL A 35 5.61 -3.33 -5.58
C VAL A 35 6.91 -3.30 -6.37
N TYR A 36 7.80 -2.39 -5.98
CA TYR A 36 9.11 -2.14 -6.55
C TYR A 36 10.17 -2.35 -5.46
N GLY A 37 10.42 -3.61 -5.11
CA GLY A 37 11.34 -3.98 -4.03
C GLY A 37 10.86 -3.49 -2.67
N SER A 38 11.47 -2.42 -2.15
CA SER A 38 11.10 -1.80 -0.87
C SER A 38 10.13 -0.62 -1.02
N LEU A 39 9.70 -0.29 -2.24
CA LEU A 39 8.67 0.72 -2.49
C LEU A 39 7.38 0.01 -2.94
N MET A 40 6.24 0.45 -2.43
CA MET A 40 4.91 -0.05 -2.76
C MET A 40 4.05 1.14 -3.13
N GLU A 41 3.38 1.06 -4.27
CA GLU A 41 2.49 2.09 -4.80
C GLU A 41 1.07 1.57 -4.69
N VAL A 42 0.23 2.24 -3.90
CA VAL A 42 -1.14 1.84 -3.63
C VAL A 42 -2.09 2.87 -4.23
N GLU A 43 -2.89 2.43 -5.19
CA GLU A 43 -3.96 3.23 -5.77
C GLU A 43 -5.26 2.90 -5.06
N TYR A 44 -5.91 3.90 -4.46
CA TYR A 44 -7.13 3.72 -3.68
C TYR A 44 -8.15 4.84 -3.89
N ASP A 45 -9.41 4.53 -3.64
CA ASP A 45 -10.50 5.50 -3.64
C ASP A 45 -10.68 6.12 -2.25
N GLU A 46 -10.37 7.40 -2.13
CA GLU A 46 -10.49 8.20 -0.90
C GLU A 46 -11.91 8.28 -0.34
N LYS A 47 -12.93 7.92 -1.13
CA LYS A 47 -14.32 7.83 -0.69
C LYS A 47 -14.65 6.50 -0.01
N GLU A 48 -13.87 5.45 -0.27
CA GLU A 48 -14.09 4.11 0.27
C GLU A 48 -13.06 3.71 1.33
N THR A 49 -11.83 4.21 1.22
CA THR A 49 -10.75 3.98 2.18
C THR A 49 -9.81 5.18 2.24
N ASP A 50 -9.09 5.32 3.35
CA ASP A 50 -8.07 6.33 3.54
C ASP A 50 -6.68 5.70 3.68
N LEU A 51 -5.66 6.55 3.70
CA LEU A 51 -4.25 6.15 3.80
C LEU A 51 -3.95 5.39 5.10
N GLU A 52 -4.56 5.80 6.22
CA GLU A 52 -4.32 5.17 7.52
C GLU A 52 -4.84 3.73 7.53
N ALA A 53 -6.00 3.50 6.93
CA ALA A 53 -6.56 2.15 6.76
C ALA A 53 -5.65 1.26 5.92
N VAL A 54 -5.07 1.79 4.83
CA VAL A 54 -4.10 1.07 3.98
C VAL A 54 -2.85 0.72 4.78
N VAL A 55 -2.28 1.69 5.51
CA VAL A 55 -1.09 1.49 6.34
C VAL A 55 -1.35 0.43 7.41
N LYS A 56 -2.45 0.53 8.17
CA LYS A 56 -2.83 -0.44 9.21
C LYS A 56 -2.98 -1.87 8.68
N ALA A 57 -3.42 -2.03 7.44
CA ALA A 57 -3.53 -3.36 6.82
C ALA A 57 -2.16 -3.98 6.49
N LEU A 58 -1.12 -3.14 6.33
CA LEU A 58 0.24 -3.51 5.96
C LEU A 58 1.18 -3.62 7.16
N GLU A 59 0.96 -2.86 8.24
CA GLU A 59 1.75 -2.89 9.48
C GLU A 59 2.03 -4.29 10.08
N PRO A 60 1.11 -5.28 10.00
CA PRO A 60 1.40 -6.63 10.48
C PRO A 60 2.49 -7.37 9.70
N PHE A 61 2.78 -6.93 8.48
CA PHE A 61 3.71 -7.59 7.55
C PHE A 61 4.96 -6.74 7.30
N TYR A 62 4.81 -5.42 7.32
CA TYR A 62 5.85 -4.47 6.97
C TYR A 62 5.92 -3.32 7.96
N LEU A 63 7.13 -2.82 8.20
CA LEU A 63 7.31 -1.44 8.62
C LEU A 63 7.02 -0.53 7.43
N VAL A 64 5.97 0.27 7.54
CA VAL A 64 5.49 1.16 6.47
C VAL A 64 5.91 2.59 6.77
N THR A 65 6.45 3.27 5.77
CA THR A 65 6.71 4.71 5.80
C THR A 65 6.01 5.34 4.60
N VAL A 66 5.19 6.35 4.84
CA VAL A 66 4.50 7.09 3.76
C VAL A 66 5.51 8.06 3.16
N GLU A 67 5.85 7.86 1.89
CA GLU A 67 6.72 8.77 1.13
C GLU A 67 5.89 9.85 0.43
N SER A 68 4.68 9.52 -0.04
CA SER A 68 3.75 10.47 -0.66
C SER A 68 2.31 9.94 -0.64
N ASP A 69 1.35 10.85 -0.61
CA ASP A 69 -0.07 10.62 -0.92
C ASP A 69 -0.57 11.77 -1.79
N LYS A 70 -0.93 11.47 -3.04
CA LYS A 70 -1.34 12.47 -4.03
C LYS A 70 -2.58 11.99 -4.79
N PRO A 71 -3.47 12.90 -5.22
CA PRO A 71 -4.53 12.53 -6.15
C PRO A 71 -3.93 11.95 -7.43
N LEU A 72 -4.53 10.87 -7.94
CA LEU A 72 -4.11 10.25 -9.20
C LEU A 72 -4.42 11.24 -10.33
N GLU A 73 -3.40 11.96 -10.82
CA GLU A 73 -3.54 12.87 -11.95
C GLU A 73 -3.89 12.05 -13.21
N GLN A 74 -5.15 12.11 -13.61
CA GLN A 74 -5.62 11.53 -14.86
C GLN A 74 -5.06 12.37 -16.01
N ARG A 75 -4.01 11.87 -16.66
CA ARG A 75 -3.47 12.46 -17.89
C ARG A 75 -4.19 11.94 -19.11
#